data_AF-A0A151TUL6-F1
#
_entry.id   AF-A0A151TUL6-F1
#
_cell.length_a   1.000
_cell.length_b   1.000
_cell.length_c   1.000
_cell.angle_alpha   90.00
_cell.angle_beta   90.00
_cell.angle_gamma   90.00
#
_symmetry.space_group_name_H-M   'P 1'
#
loop_
_entity.id
_entity.type
_entity.pdbx_description
1 polymer ?
#
loop_
_entity_poly.entity_id
_entity_poly.type
_entity_poly.pdbx_seq_one_letter_code
_entity_poly.pdbx_strand_id
1 'polypeptide(L)'
;MDNWVENEWKWQFYWRRTWLQRDQIQWSTFQHLLSQVNLVKQDQDKWVWLANSTGDFSVHSAYTAFHNLQHISQTNSVCGGLWQLGIPPTAAVLMWRLVQNALPTVENLQSRGVILSDSQGRCAFCNEVQETSSHLFFCCRITNKVWHHCWSWISISTVLHQSTLENVCQYPYLCLTQHERSKWDIIRSVVIWCIWRCRNNKIFRGENVDVERLKNNIDHMVWSWLKINNELFCYSFDQWMASPAACLKA
;
A
#
# COMPACT_ATOMS: atom_id res chain seq x y z
N MET A 1 -4.13 -35.29 25.82
CA MET A 1 -5.51 -34.80 26.04
C MET A 1 -5.42 -33.83 27.19
N ASP A 2 -6.01 -32.65 27.03
CA ASP A 2 -6.02 -31.63 28.09
C ASP A 2 -6.64 -32.20 29.37
N ASN A 3 -6.12 -31.79 30.53
CA ASN A 3 -6.53 -32.36 31.80
C ASN A 3 -6.48 -31.37 32.96
N TRP A 4 -7.36 -31.58 33.93
CA TRP A 4 -7.31 -30.91 35.22
C TRP A 4 -6.22 -31.53 36.10
N VAL A 5 -5.31 -30.72 36.62
CA VAL A 5 -4.30 -31.11 37.61
C VAL A 5 -4.43 -30.16 38.79
N GLU A 6 -4.73 -30.67 39.99
CA GLU A 6 -4.79 -29.87 41.23
C GLU A 6 -5.72 -28.64 41.14
N ASN A 7 -6.88 -28.78 40.48
CA ASN A 7 -7.85 -27.71 40.19
C ASN A 7 -7.39 -26.61 39.23
N GLU A 8 -6.28 -26.82 38.52
CA GLU A 8 -5.89 -25.99 37.39
C GLU A 8 -6.02 -26.77 36.08
N TRP A 9 -6.47 -26.11 35.02
CA TRP A 9 -6.56 -26.71 33.70
C TRP A 9 -5.20 -26.64 33.00
N LYS A 10 -4.69 -27.79 32.54
CA LYS A 10 -3.43 -27.85 31.77
C LYS A 10 -3.72 -28.11 30.31
N TRP A 11 -3.38 -27.12 29.50
CA TRP A 11 -3.44 -27.19 28.04
C TRP A 11 -2.26 -28.00 27.47
N GLN A 12 -2.54 -28.95 26.58
CA GLN A 12 -1.57 -29.75 25.84
C GLN A 12 -1.74 -29.55 24.33
N PHE A 13 -0.90 -28.71 23.75
CA PHE A 13 -0.95 -28.42 22.32
C PHE A 13 -0.03 -29.33 21.52
N TYR A 14 -0.58 -29.92 20.45
CA TYR A 14 0.16 -30.71 19.47
C TYR A 14 0.06 -30.03 18.10
N TRP A 15 1.22 -29.72 17.51
CA TRP A 15 1.29 -28.98 16.26
C TRP A 15 1.58 -29.92 15.10
N ARG A 16 0.84 -29.76 13.99
CA ARG A 16 1.02 -30.57 12.77
C ARG A 16 2.32 -30.26 12.01
N ARG A 17 2.94 -29.10 12.26
CA ARG A 17 4.14 -28.63 11.56
C ARG A 17 5.13 -27.98 12.52
N THR A 18 6.39 -27.91 12.11
CA THR A 18 7.46 -27.17 12.79
C THR A 18 7.19 -25.67 12.76
N TRP A 19 7.62 -24.99 13.82
CA TRP A 19 7.36 -23.58 14.04
C TRP A 19 8.29 -22.70 13.23
N LEU A 20 7.72 -21.65 12.64
CA LEU A 20 8.48 -20.57 12.01
C LEU A 20 8.73 -19.44 13.01
N GLN A 21 9.74 -18.61 12.77
CA GLN A 21 10.05 -17.47 13.65
C GLN A 21 8.87 -16.51 13.85
N ARG A 22 8.03 -16.33 12.82
CA ARG A 22 6.78 -15.54 12.90
C ARG A 22 5.73 -16.15 13.83
N ASP A 23 5.74 -17.47 14.01
CA ASP A 23 4.78 -18.18 14.85
C ASP A 23 5.10 -17.95 16.34
N GLN A 24 6.36 -17.65 16.68
CA GLN A 24 6.81 -17.35 18.05
C GLN A 24 6.06 -16.15 18.66
N ILE A 25 5.87 -15.08 17.89
CA ILE A 25 5.15 -13.89 18.35
C ILE A 25 3.68 -14.23 18.58
N GLN A 26 3.05 -14.93 17.63
CA GLN A 26 1.65 -15.34 17.73
C GLN A 26 1.42 -16.25 18.93
N TRP A 27 2.38 -17.14 19.23
CA TRP A 27 2.33 -17.99 20.39
C TRP A 27 2.41 -17.23 21.70
N SER A 28 3.35 -16.30 21.85
CA SER A 28 3.45 -15.48 23.06
C SER A 28 2.14 -14.72 23.32
N THR A 29 1.53 -14.17 22.27
CA THR A 29 0.21 -13.54 22.37
C THR A 29 -0.87 -14.54 22.79
N PHE A 30 -0.89 -15.73 22.19
CA PHE A 30 -1.86 -16.76 22.52
C PHE A 30 -1.72 -17.27 23.97
N GLN A 31 -0.50 -17.49 24.46
CA GLN A 31 -0.25 -17.87 25.84
C GLN A 31 -0.72 -16.79 26.83
N HIS A 32 -0.49 -15.53 26.49
CA HIS A 32 -0.99 -14.41 27.28
C HIS A 32 -2.52 -14.41 27.34
N LEU A 33 -3.20 -14.59 26.20
CA LEU A 33 -4.66 -14.69 26.16
C LEU A 33 -5.18 -15.89 26.98
N LEU A 34 -4.54 -17.05 26.89
CA LEU A 34 -4.91 -18.22 27.69
C LEU A 34 -4.76 -17.97 29.18
N SER A 35 -3.72 -17.25 29.60
CA SER A 35 -3.48 -16.93 31.02
C SER A 35 -4.56 -16.03 31.64
N GLN A 36 -5.35 -15.35 30.80
CA GLN A 36 -6.46 -14.51 31.25
C GLN A 36 -7.77 -15.30 31.42
N VAL A 37 -7.82 -16.55 30.98
CA VAL A 37 -9.02 -17.40 31.04
C VAL A 37 -9.00 -18.26 32.30
N ASN A 38 -9.96 -18.05 33.18
CA ASN A 38 -10.19 -18.90 34.35
C ASN A 38 -11.32 -19.89 34.05
N LEU A 39 -10.97 -21.16 33.92
CA LEU A 39 -11.95 -22.25 33.75
C LEU A 39 -12.50 -22.67 35.11
N VAL A 40 -13.81 -22.95 35.17
CA VAL A 40 -14.49 -23.42 36.39
C VAL A 40 -15.09 -24.79 36.10
N LYS A 41 -14.71 -25.79 36.89
CA LYS A 41 -14.99 -27.23 36.67
C LYS A 41 -16.47 -27.61 36.53
N GLN A 42 -17.38 -26.77 37.02
CA GLN A 42 -18.82 -27.03 37.08
C GLN A 42 -19.66 -26.01 36.31
N ASP A 43 -19.02 -25.04 35.64
CA ASP A 43 -19.74 -24.09 34.80
C ASP A 43 -19.85 -24.64 33.38
N GLN A 44 -20.93 -24.33 32.67
CA GLN A 44 -21.06 -24.74 31.27
C GLN A 44 -20.30 -23.78 30.36
N ASP A 45 -19.70 -24.34 29.30
CA ASP A 45 -19.02 -23.55 28.29
C ASP A 45 -19.98 -22.54 27.65
N LYS A 46 -19.56 -21.29 27.60
CA LYS A 46 -20.30 -20.20 26.96
C LYS A 46 -19.40 -19.38 26.05
N TRP A 47 -19.97 -18.91 24.94
CA TRP A 47 -19.32 -17.95 24.07
C TRP A 47 -19.35 -16.58 24.73
N VAL A 48 -18.17 -15.95 24.89
CA VAL A 48 -18.04 -14.60 25.44
C VAL A 48 -17.41 -13.69 24.39
N TRP A 49 -18.11 -12.61 24.04
CA TRP A 49 -17.60 -11.55 23.18
C TRP A 49 -16.78 -10.54 23.98
N LEU A 50 -15.46 -10.69 23.95
CA LEU A 50 -14.52 -9.87 24.76
C LEU A 50 -14.54 -8.38 24.42
N ALA A 51 -15.06 -7.98 23.25
CA ALA A 51 -15.11 -6.58 22.84
C ALA A 51 -16.32 -5.81 23.40
N ASN A 52 -17.12 -6.44 24.25
CA ASN A 52 -18.22 -5.83 24.99
C ASN A 52 -18.12 -6.22 26.47
N SER A 53 -18.31 -5.27 27.37
CA SER A 53 -18.23 -5.51 28.83
C SER A 53 -19.33 -6.44 29.34
N THR A 54 -20.46 -6.56 28.64
CA THR A 54 -21.51 -7.54 28.99
C THR A 54 -21.18 -8.96 28.55
N GLY A 55 -20.16 -9.13 27.69
CA GLY A 55 -19.81 -10.41 27.09
C GLY A 55 -20.74 -10.83 25.94
N ASP A 56 -21.76 -10.05 25.62
CA ASP A 56 -22.70 -10.36 24.53
C ASP A 56 -22.19 -9.89 23.18
N PHE A 57 -22.37 -10.74 22.18
CA PHE A 57 -22.12 -10.39 20.79
C PHE A 57 -23.21 -9.47 20.26
N SER A 58 -22.80 -8.43 19.54
CA SER A 58 -23.69 -7.65 18.69
C SER A 58 -22.94 -7.21 17.45
N VAL A 59 -23.65 -7.01 16.33
CA VAL A 59 -23.03 -6.48 15.10
C VAL A 59 -22.40 -5.10 15.37
N HIS A 60 -23.04 -4.30 16.23
CA HIS A 60 -22.54 -2.97 16.60
C HIS A 60 -21.21 -3.06 17.38
N SER A 61 -21.14 -3.87 18.44
CA SER A 61 -19.90 -4.04 19.22
C SER A 61 -18.77 -4.67 18.38
N ALA A 62 -19.11 -5.55 17.45
CA ALA A 62 -18.15 -6.09 16.48
C ALA A 62 -17.61 -5.01 15.53
N TYR A 63 -18.48 -4.18 14.96
CA TYR A 63 -18.07 -3.07 14.08
C TYR A 63 -17.22 -2.03 14.82
N THR A 64 -17.62 -1.66 16.04
CA THR A 64 -16.88 -0.71 16.87
C THR A 64 -15.51 -1.27 17.27
N ALA A 65 -15.43 -2.53 17.67
CA ALA A 65 -14.15 -3.19 17.97
C ALA A 65 -13.25 -3.24 16.73
N PHE A 66 -13.80 -3.59 15.57
CA PHE A 66 -13.07 -3.61 14.31
C PHE A 66 -12.56 -2.22 13.93
N HIS A 67 -13.40 -1.20 14.07
CA HIS A 67 -13.05 0.19 13.79
C HIS A 67 -12.07 0.78 14.82
N ASN A 68 -12.03 0.28 16.06
CA ASN A 68 -11.06 0.72 17.07
C ASN A 68 -9.71 -0.01 16.93
N LEU A 69 -9.72 -1.28 16.52
CA LEU A 69 -8.52 -2.05 16.18
C LEU A 69 -7.86 -1.51 14.91
N GLN A 70 -8.67 -1.09 13.94
CA GLN A 70 -8.23 -0.20 12.90
C GLN A 70 -8.09 1.20 13.50
N HIS A 71 -7.00 1.46 14.24
CA HIS A 71 -6.49 2.84 14.36
C HIS A 71 -6.80 3.54 13.05
N ILE A 72 -7.62 4.60 13.08
CA ILE A 72 -8.05 5.37 11.90
C ILE A 72 -6.77 5.75 11.18
N SER A 73 -6.34 4.88 10.27
CA SER A 73 -5.03 4.96 9.70
C SER A 73 -5.17 5.99 8.61
N GLN A 74 -4.12 6.80 8.43
CA GLN A 74 -4.04 7.77 7.33
C GLN A 74 -4.39 7.13 5.97
N THR A 75 -4.36 5.81 5.86
CA THR A 75 -4.82 5.03 4.71
C THR A 75 -6.30 5.26 4.34
N ASN A 76 -7.23 5.39 5.29
CA ASN A 76 -8.66 5.49 4.99
C ASN A 76 -9.03 6.84 4.34
N SER A 77 -8.40 7.94 4.75
CA SER A 77 -8.65 9.26 4.13
C SER A 77 -8.09 9.33 2.71
N VAL A 78 -6.91 8.75 2.46
CA VAL A 78 -6.29 8.69 1.13
C VAL A 78 -7.06 7.76 0.18
N CYS A 79 -7.60 6.65 0.69
CA CYS A 79 -8.41 5.75 -0.12
C CYS A 79 -9.79 6.32 -0.46
N GLY A 80 -10.36 7.22 0.36
CA GLY A 80 -11.67 7.82 0.11
C GLY A 80 -11.71 8.69 -1.15
N GLY A 81 -10.69 9.54 -1.35
CA GLY A 81 -10.60 10.43 -2.52
C GLY A 81 -10.19 9.72 -3.81
N LEU A 82 -9.48 8.59 -3.71
CA LEU A 82 -8.93 7.86 -4.85
C LEU A 82 -9.98 7.44 -5.88
N TRP A 83 -11.15 7.02 -5.42
CA TRP A 83 -12.24 6.56 -6.28
C TRP A 83 -12.97 7.70 -7.00
N GLN A 84 -12.75 8.94 -6.58
CA GLN A 84 -13.39 10.14 -7.14
C GLN A 84 -12.51 10.83 -8.22
N LEU A 85 -11.29 10.35 -8.45
CA LEU A 85 -10.32 10.99 -9.36
C LEU A 85 -10.62 10.81 -10.86
N GLY A 86 -11.63 10.02 -11.23
CA GLY A 86 -11.96 9.72 -12.64
C GLY A 86 -10.91 8.87 -13.38
N ILE A 87 -9.91 8.31 -12.67
CA ILE A 87 -8.87 7.48 -13.29
C ILE A 87 -9.41 6.07 -13.63
N PRO A 88 -8.74 5.32 -14.53
CA PRO A 88 -9.13 3.94 -14.82
C PRO A 88 -9.24 3.09 -13.55
N PRO A 89 -10.29 2.25 -13.39
CA PRO A 89 -10.49 1.46 -12.17
C PRO A 89 -9.30 0.57 -11.79
N THR A 90 -8.58 0.05 -12.80
CA THR A 90 -7.38 -0.76 -12.59
C THR A 90 -6.24 0.04 -11.95
N ALA A 91 -6.10 1.33 -12.29
CA ALA A 91 -5.12 2.22 -11.69
C ALA A 91 -5.52 2.61 -10.27
N ALA A 92 -6.81 2.86 -10.01
CA ALA A 92 -7.32 3.07 -8.66
C ALA A 92 -7.08 1.84 -7.76
N VAL A 93 -7.36 0.63 -8.24
CA VAL A 93 -7.06 -0.61 -7.50
C VAL A 93 -5.56 -0.76 -7.23
N LEU A 94 -4.70 -0.42 -8.20
CA LEU A 94 -3.25 -0.44 -8.01
C LEU A 94 -2.82 0.51 -6.88
N MET A 95 -3.30 1.75 -6.91
CA MET A 95 -3.04 2.77 -5.88
C MET A 95 -3.51 2.31 -4.50
N TRP A 96 -4.73 1.79 -4.40
CA TRP A 96 -5.29 1.25 -3.16
C TRP A 96 -4.41 0.12 -2.60
N ARG A 97 -4.01 -0.83 -3.46
CA ARG A 97 -3.11 -1.92 -3.06
C ARG A 97 -1.72 -1.43 -2.65
N LEU A 98 -1.21 -0.36 -3.26
CA LEU A 98 0.05 0.25 -2.85
C LEU A 98 -0.05 0.84 -1.43
N VAL A 99 -1.11 1.59 -1.15
CA VAL A 99 -1.37 2.18 0.17
C VAL A 99 -1.48 1.11 1.26
N GLN A 100 -2.08 -0.03 0.94
CA GLN A 100 -2.21 -1.18 1.85
C GLN A 100 -0.95 -2.07 1.91
N ASN A 101 0.15 -1.68 1.25
CA ASN A 101 1.34 -2.49 1.05
C ASN A 101 1.04 -3.94 0.61
N ALA A 102 0.08 -4.10 -0.31
CA ALA A 102 -0.48 -5.38 -0.74
C ALA A 102 -0.09 -5.78 -2.17
N LEU A 103 0.87 -5.04 -2.77
CA LEU A 103 1.43 -5.37 -4.09
C LEU A 103 2.41 -6.53 -4.00
N PRO A 104 2.53 -7.37 -5.04
CA PRO A 104 3.47 -8.49 -5.10
C PRO A 104 4.91 -8.00 -5.41
N THR A 105 5.44 -7.14 -4.55
CA THR A 105 6.88 -6.82 -4.47
C THR A 105 7.63 -8.01 -3.87
N VAL A 106 8.95 -8.07 -4.07
CA VAL A 106 9.78 -9.16 -3.50
C VAL A 106 9.55 -9.29 -2.00
N GLU A 107 9.63 -8.20 -1.25
CA GLU A 107 9.42 -8.18 0.20
C GLU A 107 8.07 -8.82 0.60
N ASN A 108 7.00 -8.44 -0.09
CA ASN A 108 5.65 -8.96 0.18
C ASN A 108 5.45 -10.41 -0.27
N LEU A 109 6.19 -10.87 -1.27
CA LEU A 109 6.17 -12.27 -1.68
C LEU A 109 6.92 -13.14 -0.65
N GLN A 110 8.08 -12.69 -0.19
CA GLN A 110 8.86 -13.38 0.84
C GLN A 110 8.13 -13.45 2.18
N SER A 111 7.44 -12.37 2.59
CA SER A 111 6.62 -12.39 3.82
C SER A 111 5.45 -13.38 3.76
N ARG A 112 5.04 -13.78 2.54
CA ARG A 112 4.03 -14.81 2.26
C ARG A 112 4.62 -16.19 2.01
N GLY A 113 5.92 -16.38 2.21
CA GLY A 113 6.61 -17.66 2.09
C GLY A 113 7.05 -18.04 0.67
N VAL A 114 7.03 -17.10 -0.28
CA VAL A 114 7.60 -17.34 -1.62
C VAL A 114 9.12 -17.27 -1.54
N ILE A 115 9.80 -18.36 -1.90
CA ILE A 115 11.26 -18.43 -1.92
C ILE A 115 11.76 -17.86 -3.25
N LEU A 116 12.60 -16.82 -3.17
CA LEU A 116 13.22 -16.16 -4.31
C LEU A 116 14.74 -16.19 -4.12
N SER A 117 15.50 -16.44 -5.19
CA SER A 117 16.96 -16.34 -5.13
C SER A 117 17.41 -14.89 -4.91
N ASP A 118 18.64 -14.69 -4.46
CA ASP A 118 19.21 -13.34 -4.27
C ASP A 118 19.14 -12.48 -5.54
N SER A 119 19.32 -13.09 -6.71
CA SER A 119 19.20 -12.41 -8.00
C SER A 119 17.77 -11.98 -8.33
N GLN A 120 16.77 -12.77 -7.90
CA GLN A 120 15.35 -12.49 -8.09
C GLN A 120 14.78 -11.58 -6.99
N GLY A 121 15.48 -11.44 -5.87
CA GLY A 121 15.07 -10.60 -4.74
C GLY A 121 15.40 -9.11 -4.90
N ARG A 122 16.25 -8.76 -5.86
CA ARG A 122 16.66 -7.37 -6.10
C ARG A 122 15.61 -6.60 -6.90
N CYS A 123 15.62 -5.28 -6.75
CA CYS A 123 14.76 -4.38 -7.51
C CYS A 123 14.94 -4.58 -9.01
N ALA A 124 13.81 -4.75 -9.72
CA ALA A 124 13.79 -4.97 -11.17
C ALA A 124 14.44 -3.85 -12.00
N PHE A 125 14.64 -2.66 -11.41
CA PHE A 125 15.21 -1.51 -12.11
C PHE A 125 16.69 -1.28 -11.79
N CYS A 126 17.07 -1.12 -10.52
CA CYS A 126 18.45 -0.81 -10.16
C CYS A 126 19.32 -2.06 -10.00
N ASN A 127 18.71 -3.22 -9.67
CA ASN A 127 19.40 -4.47 -9.34
C ASN A 127 20.43 -4.36 -8.19
N GLU A 128 20.24 -3.41 -7.27
CA GLU A 128 21.20 -3.10 -6.19
C GLU A 128 20.70 -3.53 -4.82
N VAL A 129 19.44 -3.23 -4.50
CA VAL A 129 18.82 -3.52 -3.19
C VAL A 129 17.57 -4.37 -3.37
N GLN A 130 17.07 -4.95 -2.28
CA GLN A 130 15.83 -5.72 -2.25
C GLN A 130 14.63 -4.88 -2.73
N GLU A 131 13.73 -5.48 -3.50
CA GLU A 131 12.53 -4.78 -3.97
C GLU A 131 11.47 -4.66 -2.86
N THR A 132 11.33 -3.44 -2.32
CA THR A 132 10.20 -3.04 -1.47
C THR A 132 9.26 -2.10 -2.23
N SER A 133 8.04 -1.89 -1.74
CA SER A 133 7.11 -0.92 -2.36
C SER A 133 7.72 0.50 -2.36
N SER A 134 8.35 0.90 -1.25
CA SER A 134 8.96 2.22 -1.15
C SER A 134 10.13 2.38 -2.12
N HIS A 135 11.03 1.39 -2.17
CA HIS A 135 12.16 1.45 -3.09
C HIS A 135 11.70 1.44 -4.54
N LEU A 136 10.81 0.52 -4.92
CA LEU A 136 10.34 0.39 -6.30
C LEU A 136 9.71 1.69 -6.79
N PHE A 137 8.80 2.28 -6.01
CA PHE A 137 8.04 3.43 -6.48
C PHE A 137 8.74 4.77 -6.22
N PHE A 138 9.55 4.91 -5.19
CA PHE A 138 10.03 6.23 -4.74
C PHE A 138 11.56 6.31 -4.61
N CYS A 139 12.23 5.34 -3.98
CA CYS A 139 13.67 5.49 -3.68
C CYS A 139 14.62 4.99 -4.77
N CYS A 140 14.15 4.17 -5.72
CA CYS A 140 15.01 3.64 -6.77
C CYS A 140 15.55 4.77 -7.66
N ARG A 141 16.86 4.75 -7.95
CA ARG A 141 17.52 5.76 -8.82
C ARG A 141 16.82 5.96 -10.18
N ILE A 142 16.14 4.93 -10.69
CA ILE A 142 15.42 5.00 -11.96
C ILE A 142 14.07 5.72 -11.78
N THR A 143 13.29 5.35 -10.77
CA THR A 143 11.99 5.99 -10.52
C THR A 143 12.15 7.39 -9.95
N ASN A 144 13.23 7.67 -9.21
CA ASN A 144 13.59 9.00 -8.78
C ASN A 144 13.79 9.97 -9.97
N LYS A 145 14.45 9.54 -11.07
CA LYS A 145 14.55 10.34 -12.32
C LYS A 145 13.19 10.62 -12.94
N VAL A 146 12.28 9.66 -12.90
CA VAL A 146 10.90 9.82 -13.40
C VAL A 146 10.16 10.83 -12.56
N TRP A 147 10.26 10.77 -11.25
CA TRP A 147 9.58 11.74 -10.42
C TRP A 147 10.17 13.15 -10.54
N HIS A 148 11.49 13.31 -10.64
CA HIS A 148 12.11 14.61 -10.92
C HIS A 148 11.60 15.25 -12.20
N HIS A 149 11.35 14.44 -13.24
CA HIS A 149 10.69 14.89 -14.45
C HIS A 149 9.29 15.43 -14.15
N CYS A 150 8.46 14.70 -13.39
CA CYS A 150 7.11 15.16 -13.04
C CYS A 150 7.09 16.38 -12.11
N TRP A 151 8.01 16.46 -11.14
CA TRP A 151 8.10 17.61 -10.22
C TRP A 151 8.54 18.89 -10.91
N SER A 152 9.30 18.77 -12.00
CA SER A 152 9.70 19.92 -12.82
C SER A 152 8.49 20.69 -13.37
N TRP A 153 7.36 20.01 -13.59
CA TRP A 153 6.12 20.61 -14.07
C TRP A 153 5.45 21.53 -13.05
N ILE A 154 5.69 21.33 -11.76
CA ILE A 154 5.09 22.14 -10.69
C ILE A 154 6.11 23.00 -9.95
N SER A 155 7.36 23.04 -10.45
CA SER A 155 8.48 23.79 -9.84
C SER A 155 8.73 23.43 -8.37
N ILE A 156 8.40 22.21 -7.95
CA ILE A 156 8.62 21.76 -6.58
C ILE A 156 9.92 20.98 -6.51
N SER A 157 10.80 21.35 -5.58
CA SER A 157 11.91 20.50 -5.15
C SER A 157 11.52 19.86 -3.82
N THR A 158 11.28 18.56 -3.83
CA THR A 158 10.92 17.80 -2.62
C THR A 158 11.81 16.58 -2.46
N VAL A 159 12.02 16.18 -1.21
CA VAL A 159 12.66 14.93 -0.86
C VAL A 159 11.57 13.87 -0.69
N LEU A 160 11.72 12.75 -1.39
CA LEU A 160 10.86 11.59 -1.19
C LEU A 160 11.14 10.95 0.17
N HIS A 161 10.08 10.63 0.89
CA HIS A 161 10.17 9.91 2.14
C HIS A 161 10.62 8.45 1.92
N GLN A 162 11.11 7.79 2.96
CA GLN A 162 11.36 6.35 2.90
C GLN A 162 10.08 5.52 3.09
N SER A 163 8.98 6.13 3.53
CA SER A 163 7.70 5.45 3.72
C SER A 163 6.82 5.53 2.47
N THR A 164 6.36 4.38 1.98
CA THR A 164 5.40 4.29 0.86
C THR A 164 4.15 5.11 1.14
N LEU A 165 3.58 4.95 2.34
CA LEU A 165 2.36 5.64 2.71
C LEU A 165 2.59 7.14 2.75
N GLU A 166 3.68 7.58 3.35
CA GLU A 166 4.00 9.00 3.43
C GLU A 166 4.22 9.59 2.05
N ASN A 167 4.89 8.91 1.11
CA ASN A 167 5.03 9.42 -0.26
C ASN A 167 3.70 9.51 -1.02
N VAL A 168 2.79 8.54 -0.83
CA VAL A 168 1.46 8.59 -1.44
C VAL A 168 0.61 9.69 -0.81
N CYS A 169 0.70 9.84 0.51
CA CYS A 169 -0.01 10.86 1.28
C CYS A 169 0.70 12.22 1.27
N GLN A 170 1.92 12.32 0.72
CA GLN A 170 2.65 13.58 0.62
C GLN A 170 1.95 14.37 -0.47
N TYR A 171 1.08 15.28 -0.03
CA TYR A 171 0.59 16.33 -0.88
C TYR A 171 1.59 17.48 -0.80
N PRO A 172 1.78 18.23 -1.89
CA PRO A 172 2.37 19.54 -1.80
C PRO A 172 1.31 20.52 -1.22
N TYR A 173 0.77 20.21 -0.03
CA TYR A 173 -0.29 21.00 0.63
C TYR A 173 0.14 22.45 0.85
N LEU A 174 1.43 22.68 1.04
CA LEU A 174 2.00 24.01 1.25
C LEU A 174 2.09 24.84 -0.04
N CYS A 175 1.99 24.21 -1.22
CA CYS A 175 2.31 24.84 -2.49
C CYS A 175 1.19 24.78 -3.54
N LEU A 176 0.20 23.90 -3.37
CA LEU A 176 -0.87 23.67 -4.35
C LEU A 176 -2.26 24.04 -3.79
N THR A 177 -3.07 24.67 -4.63
CA THR A 177 -4.51 24.88 -4.43
C THR A 177 -5.28 23.55 -4.48
N GLN A 178 -6.55 23.54 -4.07
CA GLN A 178 -7.39 22.33 -4.13
C GLN A 178 -7.54 21.77 -5.55
N HIS A 179 -7.64 22.66 -6.54
CA HIS A 179 -7.74 22.28 -7.94
C HIS A 179 -6.44 21.62 -8.43
N GLU A 180 -5.28 22.21 -8.13
CA GLU A 180 -3.98 21.66 -8.50
C GLU A 180 -3.69 20.32 -7.78
N ARG A 181 -4.14 20.16 -6.53
CA ARG A 181 -4.04 18.90 -5.78
C ARG A 181 -4.76 17.76 -6.51
N SER A 182 -5.97 18.01 -7.01
CA SER A 182 -6.75 16.99 -7.73
C SER A 182 -6.05 16.54 -9.02
N LYS A 183 -5.45 17.48 -9.78
CA LYS A 183 -4.62 17.15 -10.95
C LYS A 183 -3.36 16.38 -10.57
N TRP A 184 -2.72 16.75 -9.46
CA TRP A 184 -1.54 16.05 -8.96
C TRP A 184 -1.86 14.60 -8.54
N ASP A 185 -3.04 14.34 -7.98
CA ASP A 185 -3.46 12.99 -7.64
C ASP A 185 -3.62 12.09 -8.89
N ILE A 186 -4.08 12.67 -10.00
CA ILE A 186 -4.10 11.99 -11.32
C ILE A 186 -2.66 11.71 -11.79
N ILE A 187 -1.77 12.71 -11.76
CA ILE A 187 -0.36 12.56 -12.15
C ILE A 187 0.31 11.44 -11.34
N ARG A 188 0.15 11.46 -10.01
CA ARG A 188 0.71 10.46 -9.11
C ARG A 188 0.23 9.05 -9.48
N SER A 189 -1.06 8.91 -9.75
CA SER A 189 -1.68 7.64 -10.14
C SER A 189 -1.14 7.13 -11.47
N VAL A 190 -0.93 8.02 -12.45
CA VAL A 190 -0.29 7.70 -13.73
C VAL A 190 1.13 7.21 -13.55
N VAL A 191 1.95 7.92 -12.76
CA VAL A 191 3.35 7.56 -12.53
C VAL A 191 3.46 6.17 -11.90
N ILE A 192 2.67 5.90 -10.85
CA ILE A 192 2.63 4.60 -10.18
C ILE A 192 2.17 3.50 -11.13
N TRP A 193 1.16 3.77 -11.97
CA TRP A 193 0.70 2.82 -12.99
C TRP A 193 1.78 2.49 -14.02
N CYS A 194 2.45 3.50 -14.57
CA CYS A 194 3.52 3.33 -15.55
C CYS A 194 4.73 2.58 -14.96
N ILE A 195 5.14 2.93 -13.73
CA ILE A 195 6.22 2.24 -13.02
C ILE A 195 5.86 0.76 -12.84
N TRP A 196 4.65 0.45 -12.35
CA TRP A 196 4.22 -0.92 -12.10
C TRP A 196 4.18 -1.75 -13.39
N ARG A 197 3.67 -1.17 -14.49
CA ARG A 197 3.66 -1.83 -15.80
C ARG A 197 5.07 -2.08 -16.32
N CYS A 198 5.97 -1.09 -16.21
CA CYS A 198 7.36 -1.23 -16.61
C CYS A 198 8.06 -2.36 -15.85
N ARG A 199 7.88 -2.41 -14.51
CA ARG A 199 8.39 -3.49 -13.66
C ARG A 199 7.87 -4.86 -14.09
N ASN A 200 6.57 -4.98 -14.34
CA ASN A 200 5.98 -6.25 -14.76
C ASN A 200 6.47 -6.68 -16.14
N ASN A 201 6.63 -5.76 -17.09
CA ASN A 201 7.22 -6.07 -18.39
C ASN A 201 8.67 -6.53 -18.26
N LYS A 202 9.47 -5.91 -17.39
CA LYS A 202 10.85 -6.35 -17.13
C LYS A 202 10.90 -7.79 -16.60
N ILE A 203 10.05 -8.12 -15.64
CA ILE A 203 10.05 -9.44 -14.98
C ILE A 203 9.44 -10.52 -15.87
N PHE A 204 8.27 -10.27 -16.44
CA PHE A 204 7.49 -11.32 -17.14
C PHE A 204 7.76 -11.38 -18.64
N ARG A 205 8.32 -10.32 -19.24
CA ARG A 205 8.60 -10.24 -20.68
C ARG A 205 10.07 -10.01 -21.00
N GLY A 206 10.92 -9.86 -19.99
CA GLY A 206 12.36 -9.61 -20.18
C GLY A 206 12.69 -8.25 -20.81
N GLU A 207 11.72 -7.34 -20.93
CA GLU A 207 11.92 -6.05 -21.59
C GLU A 207 12.95 -5.19 -20.84
N ASN A 208 13.80 -4.46 -21.55
CA ASN A 208 14.72 -3.53 -20.89
C ASN A 208 14.01 -2.26 -20.40
N VAL A 209 14.51 -1.75 -19.28
CA VAL A 209 14.00 -0.53 -18.66
C VAL A 209 14.65 0.66 -19.36
N ASP A 210 13.86 1.38 -20.13
CA ASP A 210 14.25 2.62 -20.78
C ASP A 210 13.53 3.79 -20.08
N VAL A 211 14.32 4.65 -19.44
CA VAL A 211 13.82 5.76 -18.62
C VAL A 211 13.16 6.83 -19.48
N GLU A 212 13.69 7.10 -20.68
CA GLU A 212 13.14 8.12 -21.57
C GLU A 212 11.83 7.64 -22.19
N ARG A 213 11.78 6.37 -22.59
CA ARG A 213 10.51 5.74 -23.00
C ARG A 213 9.47 5.76 -21.89
N LEU A 214 9.88 5.53 -20.64
CA LEU A 214 8.99 5.59 -19.48
C LEU A 214 8.46 7.00 -19.24
N LYS A 215 9.30 8.04 -19.32
CA LYS A 215 8.88 9.45 -19.22
C LYS A 215 7.89 9.82 -20.33
N ASN A 216 8.20 9.50 -21.59
CA ASN A 216 7.31 9.79 -22.72
C ASN A 216 5.92 9.14 -22.56
N ASN A 217 5.89 7.90 -22.07
CA ASN A 217 4.62 7.21 -21.77
C ASN A 217 3.84 7.91 -20.65
N ILE A 218 4.54 8.40 -19.63
CA ILE A 218 3.94 9.17 -18.53
C ILE A 218 3.39 10.49 -19.06
N ASP A 219 4.14 11.24 -19.87
CA ASP A 219 3.72 12.52 -20.45
C ASP A 219 2.40 12.36 -21.22
N HIS A 220 2.34 11.38 -22.11
CA HIS A 220 1.15 11.09 -22.90
C HIS A 220 -0.03 10.63 -22.02
N MET A 221 0.21 9.75 -21.04
CA MET A 221 -0.86 9.20 -20.23
C MET A 221 -1.42 10.22 -19.22
N VAL A 222 -0.57 11.10 -18.66
CA VAL A 222 -0.99 12.24 -17.84
C VAL A 222 -1.90 13.15 -18.65
N TRP A 223 -1.45 13.60 -19.82
CA TRP A 223 -2.27 14.44 -20.69
C TRP A 223 -3.61 13.79 -21.02
N SER A 224 -3.59 12.51 -21.41
CA SER A 224 -4.81 11.77 -21.75
C SER A 224 -5.79 11.68 -20.57
N TRP A 225 -5.31 11.38 -19.37
CA TRP A 225 -6.20 11.24 -18.20
C TRP A 225 -6.69 12.60 -17.70
N LEU A 226 -5.88 13.64 -17.73
CA LEU A 226 -6.31 15.00 -17.39
C LEU A 226 -7.40 15.50 -18.34
N LYS A 227 -7.23 15.25 -19.65
CA LYS A 227 -8.20 15.65 -20.68
C LYS A 227 -9.54 14.93 -20.57
N ILE A 228 -9.53 13.66 -20.16
CA ILE A 228 -10.76 12.88 -19.96
C ILE A 228 -11.50 13.33 -18.69
N ASN A 229 -10.76 13.67 -17.63
CA ASN A 229 -11.33 13.91 -16.30
C ASN A 229 -11.69 15.37 -16.00
N ASN A 230 -11.28 16.30 -16.86
CA ASN A 230 -11.53 17.71 -16.64
C ASN A 230 -11.93 18.38 -17.96
N GLU A 231 -13.22 18.71 -18.08
CA GLU A 231 -13.77 19.41 -19.26
C GLU A 231 -13.09 20.77 -19.50
N LEU A 232 -12.54 21.40 -18.44
CA LEU A 232 -11.81 22.66 -18.52
C LEU A 232 -10.36 22.47 -18.99
N PHE A 233 -9.84 21.23 -18.98
CA PHE A 233 -8.50 20.93 -19.51
C PHE A 233 -8.56 20.78 -21.03
N CYS A 234 -8.53 21.92 -21.74
CA CYS A 234 -8.68 21.99 -23.19
C CYS A 234 -7.36 21.97 -23.99
N TYR A 235 -6.24 21.63 -23.35
CA TYR A 235 -4.91 21.68 -23.97
C TYR A 235 -4.64 20.52 -24.95
N SER A 236 -4.02 20.82 -26.09
CA SER A 236 -3.46 19.79 -26.98
C SER A 236 -2.23 19.11 -26.35
N PHE A 237 -1.83 17.97 -26.90
CA PHE A 237 -0.62 17.30 -26.42
C PHE A 237 0.63 18.16 -26.68
N ASP A 238 0.69 18.89 -27.80
CA ASP A 238 1.80 19.80 -28.09
C ASP A 238 1.88 20.96 -27.08
N GLN A 239 0.73 21.53 -26.69
CA GLN A 239 0.67 22.57 -25.67
C GLN A 239 1.11 22.05 -24.30
N TRP A 240 0.67 20.83 -23.96
CA TRP A 240 1.13 20.14 -22.76
C TRP A 240 2.64 19.96 -22.75
N MET A 241 3.23 19.43 -23.83
CA MET A 241 4.67 19.21 -23.93
C MET A 241 5.47 20.51 -23.90
N ALA A 242 4.94 21.59 -24.47
CA ALA A 242 5.61 22.89 -24.48
C ALA A 242 5.67 23.53 -23.09
N SER A 243 4.61 23.38 -22.28
CA SER A 243 4.56 23.98 -20.94
C SER A 243 3.57 23.27 -20.00
N PRO A 244 3.95 22.11 -19.42
CA PRO A 244 3.10 21.38 -18.47
C PRO A 244 2.66 22.23 -17.28
N ALA A 245 3.57 23.08 -16.77
CA ALA A 245 3.32 23.97 -15.64
C ALA A 245 2.16 24.95 -15.87
N ALA A 246 2.05 25.50 -17.08
CA ALA A 246 0.97 26.41 -17.44
C ALA A 246 -0.37 25.66 -17.52
N CYS A 247 -0.38 24.46 -18.12
CA CYS A 247 -1.57 23.63 -18.24
C CYS A 247 -2.11 23.14 -16.89
N LEU A 248 -1.23 22.94 -15.89
CA LEU A 248 -1.64 22.52 -14.55
C LEU A 248 -2.24 23.68 -13.72
N LYS A 249 -1.80 24.92 -13.96
CA LYS A 249 -2.26 26.11 -13.21
C LYS A 249 -3.60 26.69 -13.68
N ALA A 250 -3.96 26.47 -14.94
CA ALA A 250 -5.25 26.90 -15.50
C ALA A 250 -6.42 26.05 -14.99
#